data_AF-A0AAU7MWG8-F1
#
_entry.id   AF-A0AAU7MWG8-F1
#
_cell.length_a   1.000
_cell.length_b   1.000
_cell.length_c   1.000
_cell.angle_alpha   90.00
_cell.angle_beta   90.00
_cell.angle_gamma   90.00
#
_symmetry.space_group_name_H-M   'P 1'
#
loop_
_entity.id
_entity.type
_entity.pdbx_description
1 polymer ?
#
loop_
_entity_poly.entity_id
_entity_poly.type
_entity_poly.pdbx_seq_one_letter_code
_entity_poly.pdbx_strand_id
1 'polypeptide(L)' 'MKSNFLKLVLPAFAILLAVGLAFATEESNLPYVGYIATQSGYAEIQTDCPNLSGGYCYDGLNQVFNDSGLTDPKRTWD' A
#
# COMPACT_ATOMS: atom_id res chain seq x y z
N MET A 1 -23.92 4.70 -43.00
CA MET A 1 -24.13 5.13 -41.60
C MET A 1 -23.29 4.36 -40.56
N LYS A 2 -22.21 3.66 -40.94
CA LYS A 2 -21.44 2.78 -40.03
C LYS A 2 -20.29 3.47 -39.26
N SER A 3 -19.85 4.65 -39.71
CA SER A 3 -18.74 5.41 -39.08
C SER A 3 -19.17 6.25 -37.86
N ASN A 4 -20.47 6.54 -37.70
CA ASN A 4 -20.96 7.34 -36.58
C ASN A 4 -20.97 6.57 -35.26
N PHE A 5 -21.12 5.24 -35.31
CA PHE A 5 -21.07 4.38 -34.14
C PHE A 5 -19.67 4.32 -33.52
N LEU A 6 -18.63 4.24 -34.38
CA LEU A 6 -17.24 4.22 -33.94
C LEU A 6 -16.83 5.52 -33.24
N LYS A 7 -17.38 6.67 -33.67
CA LYS A 7 -17.11 7.98 -33.06
C LYS A 7 -17.66 8.11 -31.63
N LEU A 8 -18.62 7.27 -31.24
CA LEU A 8 -19.23 7.30 -29.91
C LEU A 8 -18.63 6.25 -28.96
N VAL A 9 -18.27 5.08 -29.50
CA VAL A 9 -17.68 3.99 -28.72
C VAL A 9 -16.22 4.27 -28.35
N LEU A 10 -15.45 4.87 -29.26
CA LEU A 10 -14.03 5.17 -29.03
C LEU A 10 -13.77 6.08 -27.81
N PRO A 11 -14.45 7.24 -27.66
CA PRO A 11 -14.26 8.09 -26.49
C PRO A 11 -14.78 7.45 -25.20
N ALA A 12 -15.86 6.67 -25.25
CA ALA A 12 -16.37 5.96 -24.08
C ALA A 12 -15.36 4.92 -23.57
N PHE A 13 -14.72 4.16 -24.47
CA PHE A 13 -13.65 3.25 -24.10
C PHE A 13 -12.44 3.97 -23.52
N ALA A 14 -12.02 5.10 -24.11
CA ALA A 14 -10.90 5.88 -23.59
C ALA A 14 -11.16 6.38 -22.15
N ILE A 15 -12.38 6.80 -21.84
CA ILE A 15 -12.78 7.21 -20.49
C ILE A 15 -12.76 6.00 -19.55
N LEU A 16 -13.34 4.87 -19.93
CA LEU A 16 -13.33 3.65 -19.11
C LEU A 16 -11.91 3.14 -18.85
N LEU A 17 -11.01 3.23 -19.83
CA LEU A 17 -9.62 2.81 -19.72
C LEU A 17 -8.82 3.76 -18.82
N ALA A 18 -9.04 5.08 -18.94
CA ALA A 18 -8.41 6.07 -18.06
C ALA A 18 -8.86 5.93 -16.60
N VAL A 19 -10.16 5.69 -16.36
CA VAL A 19 -10.69 5.44 -15.01
C VAL A 19 -10.18 4.10 -14.47
N GLY A 20 -10.16 3.04 -15.29
CA GLY A 20 -9.65 1.73 -14.89
C GLY A 20 -8.15 1.75 -14.52
N LEU A 21 -7.34 2.52 -15.26
CA LEU A 21 -5.92 2.69 -14.95
C LEU A 21 -5.67 3.50 -13.67
N ALA A 22 -6.53 4.48 -13.35
CA ALA A 22 -6.40 5.27 -12.13
C ALA A 22 -6.57 4.45 -10.85
N PHE A 23 -7.42 3.42 -10.86
CA PHE A 23 -7.60 2.52 -9.71
C PHE A 23 -6.57 1.39 -9.63
N ALA A 24 -5.95 0.99 -10.75
CA ALA A 24 -4.95 -0.08 -10.75
C ALA A 24 -3.59 0.33 -10.16
N THR A 25 -3.33 1.63 -10.00
CA THR A 25 -2.05 2.15 -9.49
C THR A 25 -1.97 2.29 -7.97
N GLU A 26 -3.04 2.01 -7.24
CA GLU A 26 -3.14 2.33 -5.80
C GLU A 26 -3.21 1.10 -4.88
N GLU A 27 -2.94 -0.10 -5.39
CA GLU A 27 -2.78 -1.28 -4.53
C GLU A 27 -1.32 -1.35 -4.04
N SER A 28 -0.98 -0.51 -3.08
CA SER A 28 0.23 -0.70 -2.27
C SER A 28 0.04 -1.96 -1.42
N ASN A 29 0.29 -3.12 -2.03
CA ASN A 29 0.25 -4.42 -1.39
C ASN A 29 1.47 -4.53 -0.49
N LEU A 30 1.38 -3.94 0.71
CA LEU A 30 2.41 -4.02 1.74
C LEU A 30 2.41 -5.46 2.29
N PRO A 31 3.41 -6.30 1.98
CA PRO A 31 3.29 -7.75 2.12
C PRO A 31 3.58 -8.24 3.54
N TYR A 32 3.95 -7.36 4.47
CA TYR A 32 4.33 -7.75 5.82
C TYR A 32 3.46 -7.08 6.88
N VAL A 33 3.07 -7.85 7.89
CA VAL A 33 2.37 -7.33 9.06
C VAL A 33 3.37 -6.78 10.08
N GLY A 34 3.06 -5.67 10.73
CA GLY A 34 3.82 -5.10 11.83
C GLY A 34 2.94 -4.41 12.86
N TYR A 35 3.52 -4.00 13.98
CA TYR A 35 2.81 -3.39 15.09
C TYR A 35 3.39 -2.01 15.43
N ILE A 36 2.54 -1.03 15.68
CA ILE A 36 2.95 0.31 16.13
C ILE A 36 2.34 0.66 17.47
N ALA A 37 3.03 1.49 18.25
CA ALA A 37 2.51 2.03 19.49
C ALA A 37 1.38 3.04 19.23
N THR A 38 0.28 2.92 19.95
CA THR A 38 -0.84 3.87 19.94
C THR A 38 -1.19 4.28 21.37
N GLN A 39 -2.01 5.33 21.53
CA GLN A 39 -2.37 5.84 22.87
C GLN A 39 -3.09 4.79 23.74
N SER A 40 -3.74 3.81 23.11
CA SER A 40 -4.49 2.74 23.79
C SER A 40 -3.76 1.40 23.82
N GLY A 41 -2.51 1.32 23.35
CA GLY A 41 -1.74 0.08 23.29
C GLY A 41 -1.00 -0.06 21.97
N TYR A 42 -1.38 -1.04 21.15
CA TYR A 42 -0.77 -1.32 19.85
C TYR A 42 -1.82 -1.32 18.74
N ALA A 43 -1.39 -1.05 17.52
CA ALA A 43 -2.19 -1.27 16.31
C ALA A 43 -1.39 -2.14 15.34
N GLU A 44 -2.07 -3.11 14.72
CA GLU A 44 -1.52 -3.90 13.62
C GLU A 44 -1.64 -3.09 12.32
N ILE A 45 -0.54 -3.00 11.58
CA ILE A 45 -0.45 -2.30 10.29
C ILE A 45 0.18 -3.21 9.25
N GLN A 46 -0.09 -2.94 7.98
CA GLN A 46 0.68 -3.50 6.88
C GLN A 46 1.88 -2.60 6.62
N THR A 47 3.04 -3.19 6.35
CA THR A 47 4.32 -2.53 6.14
C THR A 47 5.13 -3.25 5.05
N ASP A 48 6.04 -2.54 4.38
CA ASP A 48 6.97 -3.11 3.40
C ASP A 48 8.29 -3.59 4.05
N CYS A 49 8.30 -3.70 5.38
CA CYS A 49 9.48 -4.09 6.13
C CYS A 49 9.54 -5.61 6.34
N PRO A 50 10.52 -6.31 5.75
CA PRO A 50 10.67 -7.77 5.82
C PRO A 50 11.25 -8.32 7.13
N ASN A 51 11.65 -7.45 8.08
CA ASN A 51 12.39 -7.80 9.30
C ASN A 51 13.80 -8.39 9.05
N LEU A 52 14.71 -7.57 8.52
CA LEU A 52 16.09 -7.99 8.18
C LEU A 52 17.15 -7.36 9.09
N SER A 53 18.43 -7.51 8.77
CA SER A 53 19.53 -7.00 9.60
C SER A 53 19.82 -5.50 9.46
N GLY A 54 19.05 -4.76 8.66
CA GLY A 54 19.32 -3.34 8.36
C GLY A 54 18.80 -2.37 9.43
N GLY A 55 18.49 -1.15 8.98
CA GLY A 55 17.96 -0.07 9.81
C GLY A 55 16.59 -0.37 10.44
N TYR A 56 16.18 0.48 11.38
CA TYR A 56 14.84 0.36 11.98
C TYR A 56 13.75 0.73 10.98
N CYS A 57 12.66 -0.04 10.99
CA CYS A 57 11.48 0.24 10.19
C CYS A 57 10.58 1.27 10.88
N TYR A 58 10.11 2.25 10.09
CA TYR A 58 9.16 3.26 10.54
C TYR A 58 7.96 3.34 9.59
N ASP A 59 6.77 3.52 10.17
CA ASP A 59 5.57 3.94 9.46
C ASP A 59 5.28 5.39 9.86
N GLY A 60 5.61 6.32 8.95
CA GLY A 60 5.63 7.76 9.24
C GLY A 60 6.63 8.11 10.34
N LEU A 61 6.13 8.45 11.53
CA LEU A 61 6.94 8.80 12.71
C LEU A 61 6.99 7.67 13.75
N ASN A 62 6.25 6.58 13.54
CA ASN A 62 6.12 5.50 14.53
C ASN A 62 7.04 4.35 14.16
N GLN A 63 7.75 3.82 15.15
CA GLN A 63 8.56 2.62 14.97
C GLN A 63 7.68 1.38 14.85
N VAL A 64 7.99 0.53 13.89
CA VAL A 64 7.28 -0.73 13.66
C VAL A 64 7.96 -1.86 14.44
N PHE A 65 7.15 -2.75 15.00
CA PHE A 65 7.57 -3.91 15.81
C PHE A 65 7.07 -5.22 15.18
N ASN A 66 7.75 -6.32 15.49
CA ASN A 66 7.37 -7.66 15.04
C ASN A 66 6.29 -8.29 15.93
N ASP A 67 6.11 -7.78 17.15
CA ASP A 67 5.18 -8.29 18.14
C ASP A 67 4.26 -7.19 18.69
N SER A 68 3.08 -7.60 19.15
CA SER A 68 2.11 -6.72 19.81
C SER A 68 2.54 -6.22 21.19
N GLY A 69 3.57 -6.83 21.79
CA GLY A 69 4.21 -6.38 23.02
C GLY A 69 5.13 -5.17 22.81
N LEU A 70 5.39 -4.78 21.56
CA LEU A 70 6.26 -3.66 21.18
C LEU A 70 7.69 -3.84 21.74
N THR A 71 8.18 -5.09 21.76
CA THR A 71 9.47 -5.43 22.36
C THR A 71 10.56 -5.71 21.34
N ASP A 72 10.19 -6.26 20.18
CA ASP A 72 11.10 -6.60 19.10
C ASP A 72 10.94 -5.62 17.92
N PRO A 73 11.84 -4.63 17.78
CA PRO A 73 11.74 -3.63 16.73
C PRO A 73 11.97 -4.27 15.35
N LYS A 74 11.04 -4.02 14.44
CA LYS A 74 11.12 -4.48 13.07
C LYS A 74 12.17 -3.68 12.31
N ARG A 75 12.88 -4.37 11.42
CA ARG A 75 13.98 -3.80 10.65
C ARG A 75 13.73 -3.88 9.15
N THR A 76 14.31 -2.93 8.41
CA THR A 76 14.19 -2.78 6.96
C THR A 76 15.45 -3.26 6.23
N TRP A 77 15.41 -3.22 4.90
CA TRP A 77 16.59 -3.24 4.05
C TRP A 77 17.41 -1.97 4.32
N ASP A 78 18.72 -2.11 4.56
CA ASP A 78 19.64 -0.96 4.59
C ASP A 78 19.65 -0.25 3.23
#